data_AF-A0A151QM65-F1
#
_entry.id   AF-A0A151QM65-F1
#
_cell.length_a   1.000
_cell.length_b   1.000
_cell.length_c   1.000
_cell.angle_alpha   90.00
_cell.angle_beta   90.00
_cell.angle_gamma   90.00
#
_symmetry.space_group_name_H-M   'P 1'
#
loop_
_entity.id
_entity.type
_entity.pdbx_description
1 polymer ?
#
loop_
_entity_poly.entity_id
_entity_poly.type
_entity_poly.pdbx_seq_one_letter_code
_entity_poly.pdbx_strand_id
1 'polypeptide(L)' 'ALCRIFPTSLKGRALSCFTRLPSNSVDSFNTLASQFTIQFATSRPHQLTSLALVSIRQEKKESLRTFMSRFNKAALEI' A
#
# COMPACT_ATOMS: atom_id res chain seq x y z
N ALA A 1 -7.97 -24.62 9.49
CA ALA A 1 -8.96 -23.67 10.06
C ALA A 1 -8.73 -22.24 9.60
N LEU A 2 -7.53 -21.68 9.75
CA LEU A 2 -7.24 -20.26 9.46
C LEU A 2 -7.52 -19.82 8.01
N CYS A 3 -7.21 -20.62 6.99
CA CYS A 3 -7.51 -20.26 5.59
C CYS A 3 -9.01 -20.06 5.30
N ARG A 4 -9.89 -20.73 6.05
CA ARG A 4 -11.35 -20.62 5.88
C ARG A 4 -11.94 -19.41 6.60
N ILE A 5 -11.28 -18.97 7.68
CA ILE A 5 -11.69 -17.82 8.48
C ILE A 5 -11.08 -16.52 7.95
N PHE A 6 -9.89 -16.59 7.36
CA PHE A 6 -9.19 -15.42 6.81
C PHE A 6 -10.08 -14.53 5.91
N PRO A 7 -10.90 -15.06 4.97
CA PRO A 7 -11.71 -14.22 4.09
C PRO A 7 -12.74 -13.36 4.83
N THR A 8 -13.25 -13.84 5.99
CA THR A 8 -14.26 -13.11 6.77
C THR A 8 -13.66 -11.91 7.51
N SER A 9 -12.34 -11.90 7.70
CA SER A 9 -11.61 -10.75 8.27
C SER A 9 -11.26 -9.67 7.24
N LEU A 10 -11.39 -9.96 5.93
CA LEU A 10 -11.02 -9.03 4.87
C LEU A 10 -12.17 -8.09 4.52
N LYS A 11 -11.83 -6.83 4.18
CA LYS A 11 -12.77 -5.81 3.70
C LYS A 11 -12.20 -5.05 2.50
N GLY A 12 -13.07 -4.48 1.67
CA GLY A 12 -12.68 -3.61 0.56
C GLY A 12 -11.71 -4.28 -0.43
N ARG A 13 -10.62 -3.60 -0.76
CA ARG A 13 -9.63 -4.09 -1.75
C ARG A 13 -8.99 -5.42 -1.34
N ALA A 14 -8.83 -5.68 -0.05
CA ALA A 14 -8.32 -6.94 0.47
C ALA A 14 -9.19 -8.14 0.10
N LEU A 15 -10.51 -8.00 0.28
CA LEU A 15 -11.46 -9.04 -0.07
C LEU A 15 -11.52 -9.25 -1.59
N SER A 16 -11.57 -8.16 -2.37
CA SER A 16 -11.54 -8.24 -3.84
C SER A 16 -10.27 -8.91 -4.38
N CYS A 17 -9.13 -8.70 -3.72
CA CYS A 17 -7.88 -9.36 -4.06
C CYS A 17 -7.93 -10.87 -3.77
N PHE A 18 -8.45 -11.24 -2.60
CA PHE A 18 -8.62 -12.63 -2.20
C PHE A 18 -9.56 -13.40 -3.15
N THR A 19 -10.67 -12.80 -3.60
CA THR A 19 -11.61 -13.44 -4.53
C THR A 19 -11.05 -13.69 -5.94
N ARG A 20 -9.93 -13.05 -6.31
CA ARG A 20 -9.25 -13.31 -7.61
C ARG A 20 -8.25 -14.46 -7.55
N LEU A 21 -8.00 -15.04 -6.37
CA LEU A 21 -7.07 -16.16 -6.26
C LEU A 21 -7.66 -17.41 -6.93
N PRO A 22 -6.87 -18.17 -7.69
CA PRO A 22 -7.34 -19.41 -8.30
C PRO A 22 -7.80 -20.43 -7.25
N SER A 23 -8.83 -21.20 -7.57
CA SER A 23 -9.28 -22.30 -6.71
C SER A 23 -8.13 -23.29 -6.49
N ASN A 24 -7.94 -23.74 -5.24
CA ASN A 24 -6.87 -24.66 -4.82
C ASN A 24 -5.43 -24.12 -4.95
N SER A 25 -5.21 -22.81 -5.09
CA SER A 25 -3.85 -22.24 -5.13
C SER A 25 -3.22 -22.00 -3.76
N VAL A 26 -3.89 -22.41 -2.68
CA VAL A 26 -3.52 -22.09 -1.29
C VAL A 26 -3.59 -23.35 -0.45
N ASP A 27 -2.43 -23.96 -0.26
CA ASP A 27 -2.30 -25.20 0.52
C ASP A 27 -2.14 -24.95 2.03
N SER A 28 -1.81 -23.71 2.41
CA SER A 28 -1.62 -23.34 3.82
C SER A 28 -1.90 -21.85 4.07
N PHE A 29 -2.14 -21.52 5.33
CA PHE A 29 -2.32 -20.12 5.75
C PHE A 29 -1.03 -19.31 5.55
N ASN A 30 0.13 -19.95 5.67
CA ASN A 30 1.42 -19.30 5.44
C ASN A 30 1.59 -18.92 3.97
N THR A 31 1.20 -19.80 3.05
CA THR A 31 1.18 -19.52 1.60
C THR A 31 0.24 -18.36 1.30
N LEU A 32 -0.94 -18.36 1.92
CA LEU A 32 -1.93 -17.29 1.77
C LEU A 32 -1.41 -15.94 2.27
N ALA A 33 -0.86 -15.91 3.48
CA ALA A 33 -0.34 -14.70 4.09
C ALA A 33 0.84 -14.13 3.30
N SER A 34 1.72 -14.99 2.77
CA SER A 34 2.83 -14.58 1.91
C SER A 34 2.34 -13.96 0.60
N GLN A 35 1.44 -14.64 -0.13
CA GLN A 35 0.83 -14.14 -1.37
C GLN A 35 0.11 -12.80 -1.16
N PHE A 36 -0.68 -12.71 -0.09
CA PHE A 36 -1.40 -11.50 0.28
C PHE A 36 -0.43 -10.36 0.60
N THR A 37 0.64 -10.65 1.36
CA THR A 37 1.69 -9.67 1.67
C THR A 37 2.40 -9.20 0.42
N ILE A 38 2.72 -10.08 -0.54
CA ILE A 38 3.36 -9.70 -1.81
C ILE A 38 2.43 -8.79 -2.61
N GLN A 39 1.16 -9.15 -2.79
CA GLN A 39 0.20 -8.31 -3.52
C GLN A 39 -0.03 -6.95 -2.84
N PHE A 40 -0.09 -6.91 -1.52
CA PHE A 40 -0.30 -5.64 -0.79
C PHE A 40 0.98 -4.81 -0.66
N ALA A 41 2.14 -5.42 -0.50
CA ALA A 41 3.43 -4.74 -0.46
C ALA A 41 3.81 -4.16 -1.83
N THR A 42 3.42 -4.82 -2.92
CA THR A 42 3.55 -4.29 -4.29
C THR A 42 2.46 -3.27 -4.62
N SER A 43 1.33 -3.29 -3.91
CA SER A 43 0.31 -2.23 -3.97
C SER A 43 0.69 -0.94 -3.22
N ARG A 44 1.94 -0.84 -2.71
CA ARG A 44 2.48 0.44 -2.26
C ARG A 44 2.13 1.49 -3.31
N PRO A 45 1.55 2.65 -2.91
CA PRO A 45 1.22 3.70 -3.86
C PRO A 45 2.46 3.94 -4.71
N HIS A 46 2.28 3.86 -6.04
CA HIS A 46 3.35 3.88 -7.05
C HIS A 46 4.58 4.60 -6.51
N GLN A 47 5.71 3.87 -6.41
CA GLN A 47 7.00 4.38 -5.90
C GLN A 47 7.04 5.88 -6.12
N LEU A 48 6.86 6.66 -5.04
CA LEU A 48 6.99 8.10 -5.14
C LEU A 48 8.43 8.32 -5.58
N THR A 49 8.62 8.62 -6.86
CA THR A 49 9.96 8.80 -7.40
C THR A 49 10.48 10.16 -6.94
N SER A 50 11.79 10.38 -7.03
CA SER A 50 12.37 11.70 -6.79
C SER A 50 11.71 12.80 -7.64
N LEU A 51 11.11 12.44 -8.78
CA LEU A 51 10.30 13.33 -9.62
C LEU A 51 9.06 13.89 -8.89
N ALA A 52 8.46 13.12 -7.97
CA ALA A 52 7.33 13.59 -7.17
C ALA A 52 7.71 14.78 -6.28
N LEU A 53 8.94 14.82 -5.76
CA LEU A 53 9.42 15.96 -4.95
C LEU A 53 9.54 17.24 -5.76
N VAL A 54 9.89 17.14 -7.05
CA VAL A 54 10.01 18.30 -7.96
C VAL A 54 8.65 18.99 -8.18
N SER A 55 7.55 18.26 -8.01
CA SER A 55 6.20 18.81 -8.10
C SER A 55 5.78 19.59 -6.84
N ILE A 56 6.45 19.37 -5.71
CA ILE A 56 6.13 20.03 -4.43
C ILE A 56 6.79 21.41 -4.43
N ARG A 57 5.98 22.43 -4.72
CA ARG A 57 6.40 23.83 -4.69
C ARG A 57 5.77 24.55 -3.51
N GLN A 58 6.50 25.50 -2.93
CA GLN A 58 5.97 26.38 -1.90
C GLN A 58 4.90 27.30 -2.50
N GLU A 59 3.73 27.35 -1.89
CA GLU A 59 2.66 28.24 -2.35
C GLU A 59 2.86 29.67 -1.83
N LYS A 60 2.34 30.67 -2.56
CA LYS A 60 2.54 32.10 -2.22
C LYS A 60 2.10 32.51 -0.81
N LYS A 61 1.14 31.79 -0.23
CA LYS A 61 0.59 32.06 1.12
C LYS A 61 1.04 31.02 2.16
N GLU A 62 1.88 30.07 1.76
CA GLU A 62 2.32 29.00 2.63
C GLU A 62 3.58 29.40 3.40
N SER A 63 3.58 29.17 4.71
CA SER A 63 4.77 29.37 5.53
C SER A 63 5.86 28.36 5.17
N LEU A 64 7.13 28.76 5.28
CA LEU A 64 8.26 27.88 5.02
C LEU A 64 8.22 26.61 5.87
N ARG A 65 7.77 26.71 7.13
CA ARG A 65 7.62 25.57 8.04
C ARG A 65 6.61 24.55 7.51
N THR A 66 5.47 25.01 7.02
CA THR A 66 4.43 24.15 6.45
C THR A 66 4.94 23.46 5.19
N PHE A 67 5.61 24.21 4.31
CA PHE A 67 6.22 23.66 3.10
C PHE A 67 7.24 22.56 3.42
N MET A 68 8.20 22.83 4.30
CA MET A 68 9.23 21.87 4.70
C MET A 68 8.63 20.62 5.34
N SER A 69 7.54 20.76 6.11
CA SER A 69 6.85 19.60 6.68
C SER A 69 6.23 18.70 5.60
N ARG A 70 5.59 19.27 4.56
CA ARG A 70 5.05 18.50 3.43
C ARG A 70 6.15 17.87 2.60
N PHE A 71 7.18 18.64 2.27
CA PHE A 71 8.31 18.18 1.47
C PHE A 71 9.05 17.03 2.15
N ASN A 72 9.39 17.16 3.44
CA ASN A 72 10.08 16.11 4.19
C ASN A 72 9.21 14.86 4.35
N LYS A 73 7.90 15.01 4.58
CA LYS A 73 6.99 13.87 4.61
C LYS A 73 6.98 13.12 3.29
N ALA A 74 6.92 13.82 2.16
CA ALA A 74 6.99 13.20 0.85
C ALA A 74 8.36 12.53 0.60
N ALA A 75 9.45 13.14 1.04
CA ALA A 75 10.81 12.60 0.86
C ALA A 75 11.07 11.33 1.70
N LEU A 76 10.41 11.17 2.84
CA LEU A 76 10.48 9.96 3.68
C LEU A 76 9.65 8.79 3.12
N GLU A 77 8.71 9.07 2.22
CA GLU A 77 7.85 8.07 1.58
C GLU A 77 8.43 7.55 0.24
N ILE A 78 9.61 8.06 -0.16
CA ILE A 78 10.46 7.57 -1.26
C ILE A 78 11.38 6.48 -0.71
#